data_AF-A0A7V4LCD2-F1
#
_entry.id   AF-A0A7V4LCD2-F1
#
_cell.length_a   1.000
_cell.length_b   1.000
_cell.length_c   1.000
_cell.angle_alpha   90.00
_cell.angle_beta   90.00
_cell.angle_gamma   90.00
#
_symmetry.space_group_name_H-M   'P 1'
#
loop_
_entity.id
_entity.type
_entity.pdbx_description
1 polymer ?
#
loop_
_entity_poly.entity_id
_entity_poly.type
_entity_poly.pdbx_seq_one_letter_code
_entity_poly.pdbx_strand_id
1 'polypeptide(L)'
;MPRIESVDHLTEYRRKLRASRDPNQPTVLVCSGPGCLPLGSEEVARAFQEAMAEKELSAKVILKTTGCHGLCAKGVKVLLRPQEIAYQKVT
;
A
#
# COMPACT_ATOMS: atom_id res chain seq x y z
N MET A 1 5.38 15.44 9.35
CA MET A 1 4.01 15.76 9.83
C MET A 1 4.07 17.09 10.56
N PRO A 2 3.13 18.03 10.32
CA PRO A 2 3.10 19.29 11.06
C PRO A 2 2.69 19.04 12.52
N ARG A 3 3.16 19.89 13.43
CA ARG A 3 2.66 19.95 14.81
C ARG A 3 1.23 20.50 14.76
N ILE A 4 0.29 19.78 15.32
CA ILE A 4 -1.12 20.19 15.37
C ILE A 4 -1.34 20.98 16.66
N GLU A 5 -1.82 22.21 16.52
CA GLU A 5 -1.90 23.18 17.63
C GLU A 5 -3.35 23.47 18.07
N SER A 6 -4.33 23.11 17.24
CA SER A 6 -5.75 23.29 17.51
C SER A 6 -6.61 22.34 16.69
N VAL A 7 -7.90 22.24 17.05
CA VAL A 7 -8.91 21.48 16.30
C VAL A 7 -9.08 22.02 14.87
N ASP A 8 -9.02 23.35 14.70
CA ASP A 8 -9.15 23.98 13.38
C ASP A 8 -7.94 23.68 12.49
N HIS A 9 -6.72 23.73 13.05
CA HIS A 9 -5.51 23.34 12.32
C HIS A 9 -5.60 21.87 11.87
N LEU A 10 -6.04 20.95 12.75
CA LEU A 10 -6.26 19.55 12.38
C LEU A 10 -7.25 19.41 11.22
N THR A 11 -8.36 20.16 11.28
CA THR A 11 -9.43 20.10 10.28
C THR A 11 -8.95 20.60 8.93
N GLU A 12 -8.22 21.72 8.91
CA GLU A 12 -7.65 22.28 7.69
C GLU A 12 -6.57 21.36 7.09
N TYR A 13 -5.69 20.79 7.92
CA TYR A 13 -4.68 19.85 7.46
C TYR A 13 -5.33 18.58 6.86
N ARG A 14 -6.38 18.06 7.51
CA ARG A 14 -7.17 16.93 6.98
C ARG A 14 -7.80 17.27 5.62
N ARG A 15 -8.36 18.48 5.48
CA ARG A 15 -8.96 18.94 4.22
C ARG A 15 -7.93 18.97 3.09
N LYS A 16 -6.75 19.54 3.35
CA LYS A 16 -5.63 19.57 2.39
C LYS A 16 -5.21 18.16 1.95
N LEU A 17 -5.01 17.24 2.90
CA LEU A 17 -4.62 15.86 2.60
C LEU A 17 -5.68 15.08 1.82
N ARG A 18 -6.97 15.37 2.04
CA ARG A 18 -8.06 14.76 1.27
C ARG A 18 -8.11 15.31 -0.15
N ALA A 19 -7.96 16.62 -0.31
CA ALA A 19 -7.96 17.27 -1.62
C ALA A 19 -6.76 16.85 -2.49
N SER A 20 -5.62 16.51 -1.89
CA SER A 20 -4.42 16.10 -2.62
C SER A 20 -4.38 14.62 -3.00
N ARG A 21 -5.39 13.81 -2.63
CA ARG A 21 -5.41 12.37 -2.88
C ARG A 21 -6.44 12.05 -3.96
N ASP A 22 -5.99 11.36 -5.01
CA ASP A 22 -6.91 10.73 -5.96
C ASP A 22 -7.41 9.40 -5.37
N PRO A 23 -8.73 9.24 -5.11
CA PRO A 23 -9.30 7.99 -4.60
C PRO A 23 -9.25 6.84 -5.62
N ASN A 24 -9.10 7.14 -6.92
CA ASN A 24 -9.07 6.16 -7.99
C ASN A 24 -7.65 5.74 -8.39
N GLN A 25 -6.62 6.35 -7.80
CA GLN A 25 -5.22 6.05 -8.05
C GLN A 25 -4.93 4.56 -7.78
N PRO A 26 -4.61 3.77 -8.83
CA PRO A 26 -4.32 2.35 -8.66
C PRO A 26 -3.16 2.15 -7.69
N THR A 27 -3.36 1.27 -6.71
CA THR A 27 -2.39 1.01 -5.66
C THR A 27 -2.29 -0.48 -5.36
N VAL A 28 -1.06 -1.00 -5.38
CA VAL A 28 -0.70 -2.35 -4.93
C VAL A 28 -0.24 -2.26 -3.48
N LEU A 29 -0.89 -2.99 -2.58
CA LEU A 29 -0.57 -3.05 -1.16
C LEU A 29 -0.02 -4.43 -0.81
N VAL A 30 1.27 -4.53 -0.54
CA VAL A 30 1.91 -5.77 -0.11
C VAL A 30 1.94 -5.81 1.42
N CYS A 31 1.52 -6.93 2.02
CA CYS A 31 1.58 -7.12 3.45
C CYS A 31 3.02 -7.39 3.89
N SER A 32 3.58 -6.49 4.69
CA SER A 32 4.91 -6.59 5.31
C SER A 32 4.81 -6.77 6.83
N GLY A 33 3.68 -7.31 7.31
CA GLY A 33 3.53 -7.68 8.71
C GLY A 33 4.43 -8.86 9.09
N PRO A 34 4.71 -9.07 10.40
CA PRO A 34 5.64 -10.10 10.88
C PRO A 34 5.33 -11.53 10.40
N GLY A 35 4.06 -11.85 10.12
CA GLY A 35 3.67 -13.16 9.61
C GLY A 35 3.88 -13.34 8.10
N CYS A 36 4.05 -12.26 7.31
CA CYS A 36 4.31 -12.34 5.87
C CYS A 36 5.79 -12.16 5.52
N LEU A 37 6.57 -11.47 6.37
CA LEU A 37 8.02 -11.34 6.20
C LEU A 37 8.73 -12.70 6.02
N PRO A 38 8.58 -13.70 6.90
CA PRO A 38 9.23 -15.00 6.74
C PRO A 38 8.65 -15.84 5.58
N LEU A 39 7.57 -15.38 4.96
CA LEU A 39 6.96 -16.01 3.77
C LEU A 39 7.44 -15.35 2.47
N GLY A 40 8.39 -14.42 2.53
CA GLY A 40 9.00 -13.81 1.36
C GLY A 40 8.31 -12.52 0.88
N SER A 41 7.68 -11.75 1.77
CA SER A 41 6.94 -10.56 1.32
C SER A 41 7.81 -9.39 0.85
N GLU A 42 9.10 -9.37 1.22
CA GLU A 42 10.05 -8.40 0.69
C GLU A 42 10.41 -8.71 -0.76
N GLU A 43 10.59 -9.98 -1.09
CA GLU A 43 10.82 -10.49 -2.44
C GLU A 43 9.62 -10.19 -3.34
N VAL A 44 8.40 -10.43 -2.86
CA VAL A 44 7.17 -10.07 -3.58
C VAL A 44 7.11 -8.56 -3.85
N ALA A 45 7.41 -7.72 -2.85
CA ALA A 45 7.41 -6.26 -3.03
C ALA A 45 8.47 -5.81 -4.04
N ARG A 46 9.68 -6.40 -3.98
CA ARG A 46 10.76 -6.12 -4.92
C ARG A 46 10.39 -6.53 -6.34
N ALA A 47 9.79 -7.71 -6.53
CA ALA A 47 9.33 -8.18 -7.83
C ALA A 47 8.26 -7.26 -8.43
N PHE A 48 7.34 -6.72 -7.61
CA PHE A 48 6.41 -5.69 -8.09
C PHE A 48 7.15 -4.42 -8.52
N GLN A 49 8.12 -3.95 -7.73
CA GLN A 49 8.89 -2.76 -8.08
C GLN A 49 9.65 -2.92 -9.40
N GLU A 50 10.33 -4.06 -9.59
CA GLU A 50 11.05 -4.40 -10.82
C GLU A 50 10.09 -4.48 -12.02
N ALA A 51 9.01 -5.25 -11.92
CA ALA A 51 8.02 -5.39 -12.99
C ALA A 51 7.31 -4.06 -13.35
N MET A 52 7.08 -3.19 -12.36
CA MET A 52 6.49 -1.87 -12.60
C MET A 52 7.46 -0.92 -13.31
N ALA A 53 8.75 -1.01 -13.02
CA ALA A 53 9.78 -0.26 -13.72
C ALA A 53 9.91 -0.73 -15.17
N GLU A 54 10.00 -2.04 -15.40
CA GLU A 54 10.10 -2.64 -16.74
C GLU A 54 8.91 -2.31 -17.65
N LYS A 55 7.71 -2.19 -17.06
CA LYS A 55 6.47 -1.88 -17.78
C LYS A 55 6.13 -0.39 -17.82
N GLU A 56 7.02 0.48 -17.33
CA GLU A 56 6.82 1.94 -17.28
C GLU A 56 5.53 2.33 -16.50
N LEU A 57 5.18 1.56 -15.48
CA LEU A 57 3.99 1.74 -14.65
C LEU A 57 4.25 2.53 -13.37
N SER A 58 5.50 2.83 -13.04
CA SER A 58 5.88 3.51 -11.78
C SER A 58 5.23 4.88 -11.56
N ALA A 59 4.84 5.57 -12.64
CA ALA A 59 4.11 6.85 -12.56
C ALA A 59 2.58 6.67 -12.47
N LYS A 60 2.06 5.48 -12.78
CA LYS A 60 0.62 5.20 -12.93
C LYS A 60 0.05 4.37 -11.79
N VAL A 61 0.88 3.54 -11.16
CA VAL A 61 0.47 2.64 -10.08
C VAL A 61 1.37 2.90 -8.88
N ILE A 62 0.78 3.00 -7.70
CA ILE A 62 1.53 3.17 -6.46
C ILE A 62 1.78 1.79 -5.84
N LEU A 63 3.03 1.48 -5.51
CA LEU A 63 3.39 0.32 -4.68
C LEU A 63 3.56 0.77 -3.24
N LYS A 64 2.93 0.08 -2.29
CA LYS A 64 3.17 0.27 -0.85
C LYS A 64 3.36 -1.07 -0.15
N THR A 65 4.43 -1.17 0.62
CA THR A 65 4.49 -2.10 1.74
C THR A 65 3.64 -1.55 2.88
N THR A 66 2.94 -2.43 3.57
CA THR A 66 1.97 -2.05 4.61
C THR A 66 2.07 -2.99 5.81
N GLY A 67 1.42 -2.64 6.90
CA GLY A 67 1.32 -3.53 8.07
C GLY A 67 0.51 -4.80 7.80
N CYS A 68 0.20 -5.53 8.88
CA CYS A 68 -0.53 -6.79 8.82
C CYS A 68 -1.94 -6.64 8.21
N HIS A 69 -2.29 -7.52 7.27
CA HIS A 69 -3.66 -7.63 6.70
C HIS A 69 -4.49 -8.76 7.32
N GLY A 70 -4.00 -9.39 8.40
CA GLY A 70 -4.59 -10.57 9.02
C GLY A 70 -4.54 -11.84 8.14
N LEU A 71 -4.97 -12.98 8.70
CA LEU A 71 -4.98 -14.30 8.06
C LEU A 71 -3.59 -14.75 7.57
N CYS A 72 -2.61 -14.80 8.49
CA CYS A 72 -1.22 -15.18 8.18
C CYS A 72 -1.09 -16.55 7.51
N ALA A 73 -2.03 -17.48 7.75
CA ALA A 73 -2.10 -18.79 7.07
C ALA A 73 -2.29 -18.68 5.54
N LYS A 74 -2.59 -17.49 5.02
CA LYS A 74 -2.77 -17.16 3.61
C LYS A 74 -1.76 -16.11 3.11
N GLY A 75 -0.73 -15.80 3.89
CA GLY A 75 0.38 -14.94 3.45
C GLY A 75 1.20 -15.59 2.32
N VAL A 76 1.91 -14.84 1.49
CA VAL A 76 1.94 -13.36 1.40
C VAL A 76 0.64 -12.83 0.80
N LYS A 77 0.12 -11.72 1.36
CA LYS A 77 -1.12 -11.08 0.89
C LYS A 77 -0.82 -9.81 0.12
N VAL A 78 -1.52 -9.64 -1.00
CA VAL A 78 -1.47 -8.44 -1.83
C VAL A 78 -2.88 -7.93 -2.08
N LEU A 79 -3.14 -6.65 -1.84
CA LEU A 79 -4.44 -6.01 -2.04
C LEU A 79 -4.33 -4.94 -3.13
N LEU A 80 -5.21 -5.00 -4.12
CA LEU A 80 -5.33 -4.00 -5.16
C LEU A 80 -6.45 -3.02 -4.82
N ARG A 81 -6.14 -1.73 -4.86
CA ARG A 81 -7.10 -0.62 -4.70
C ARG A 81 -7.15 0.21 -5.99
N PRO A 82 -8.32 0.79 -6.34
CA PRO A 82 -9.59 0.78 -5.61
C PRO A 82 -10.43 -0.51 -5.77
N GLN A 83 -10.00 -1.48 -6.57
CA GLN A 83 -10.80 -2.66 -6.96
C GLN A 83 -11.14 -3.63 -5.82
N GLU A 84 -10.48 -3.51 -4.67
CA GLU A 84 -10.68 -4.36 -3.49
C GLU A 84 -10.37 -5.85 -3.73
N ILE A 85 -9.48 -6.15 -4.67
CA ILE A 85 -9.08 -7.53 -5.00
C ILE A 85 -7.91 -7.95 -4.12
N ALA A 86 -8.08 -9.06 -3.39
CA ALA A 86 -7.03 -9.62 -2.54
C ALA A 86 -6.47 -10.93 -3.11
N TYR A 87 -5.16 -10.97 -3.32
CA TYR A 87 -4.40 -12.17 -3.63
C TYR A 87 -3.79 -12.76 -2.35
N GLN A 88 -3.70 -14.08 -2.32
CA GLN A 88 -3.25 -14.87 -1.17
C GLN A 88 -2.18 -15.86 -1.62
N LYS A 89 -1.26 -16.22 -0.72
CA LYS A 89 -0.12 -17.11 -1.02
C LYS A 89 0.68 -16.68 -2.24
N VAL A 90 0.88 -15.36 -2.38
CA VAL A 90 1.70 -14.79 -3.45
C VAL A 90 3.17 -15.15 -3.20
N THR A 91 3.90 -15.43 -4.27
CA THR A 91 5.33 -15.80 -4.28
C THR A 91 6.06 -14.97 -5.30
#